data_AF-A0A942AQ66-F1
#
_entry.id   AF-A0A942AQ66-F1
#
_cell.length_a   1.000
_cell.length_b   1.000
_cell.length_c   1.000
_cell.angle_alpha   90.00
_cell.angle_beta   90.00
_cell.angle_gamma   90.00
#
_symmetry.space_group_name_H-M   'P 1'
#
loop_
_entity.id
_entity.type
_entity.pdbx_description
1 polymer ?
#
loop_
_entity_poly.entity_id
_entity_poly.type
_entity_poly.pdbx_seq_one_letter_code
_entity_poly.pdbx_strand_id
1 'polypeptide(L)'
;MDVKLDYSITVDEFLEMVESVGWKSYTREQIEKALQNTMYMVKATVNGKLAGIGRVVGDYSIVCILTDICVKPEFQCQGIGLKITSELKKLIEDNVLAKKCK
;
A
#
# COMPACT_ATOMS: atom_id res chain seq x y z
N MET A 1 -19.77 1.09 6.49
CA MET A 1 -18.56 0.23 6.51
C MET A 1 -17.43 1.10 7.00
N ASP A 2 -16.90 0.80 8.19
CA ASP A 2 -15.81 1.58 8.78
C ASP A 2 -14.48 1.12 8.16
N VAL A 3 -13.86 1.99 7.37
CA VAL A 3 -12.57 1.75 6.71
C VAL A 3 -11.52 2.62 7.38
N LYS A 4 -10.52 2.00 8.00
CA LYS A 4 -9.39 2.71 8.60
C LYS A 4 -8.14 2.50 7.78
N LEU A 5 -7.37 3.57 7.60
CA LEU A 5 -6.08 3.54 6.93
C LEU A 5 -4.95 3.58 7.96
N ASP A 6 -3.91 2.80 7.71
CA ASP A 6 -2.65 2.78 8.45
C ASP A 6 -1.50 2.87 7.45
N TYR A 7 -0.33 3.30 7.90
CA TYR A 7 0.86 3.54 7.06
C TYR A 7 1.97 2.53 7.28
N SER A 8 1.67 1.48 8.04
CA SER A 8 2.58 0.38 8.35
C SER A 8 1.92 -0.97 8.11
N ILE A 9 2.74 -1.97 7.82
CA ILE A 9 2.31 -3.36 7.65
C ILE A 9 3.39 -4.30 8.17
N THR A 10 2.99 -5.42 8.75
CA THR A 10 3.94 -6.48 9.12
C THR A 10 4.25 -7.39 7.93
N VAL A 11 5.32 -8.18 8.04
CA VAL A 11 5.65 -9.22 7.06
C VAL A 11 4.51 -10.23 6.92
N ASP A 12 3.89 -10.60 8.04
CA ASP A 12 2.80 -11.58 8.06
C ASP A 12 1.54 -11.05 7.37
N GLU A 13 1.18 -9.79 7.61
CA GLU A 13 0.06 -9.13 6.94
C GLU A 13 0.31 -8.97 5.43
N PHE A 14 1.54 -8.69 5.01
CA PHE A 14 1.88 -8.60 3.59
C PHE A 14 1.77 -9.97 2.92
N LEU A 15 2.29 -11.03 3.55
CA LEU A 15 2.16 -12.42 3.09
C LEU A 15 0.69 -12.81 2.95
N GLU A 16 -0.11 -12.55 3.98
CA GLU A 16 -1.55 -12.80 3.97
C GLU A 16 -2.24 -12.12 2.78
N MET A 17 -1.86 -10.87 2.46
CA MET A 17 -2.43 -10.14 1.34
C MET A 17 -2.07 -10.76 0.00
N VAL A 18 -0.80 -11.06 -0.28
CA VAL A 18 -0.40 -11.65 -1.57
C VAL A 18 -1.02 -13.04 -1.78
N GLU A 19 -1.14 -13.83 -0.72
CA GLU A 19 -1.80 -15.14 -0.77
C GLU A 19 -3.30 -15.00 -1.04
N SER A 20 -3.97 -14.04 -0.40
CA SER A 20 -5.42 -13.83 -0.56
C SER A 20 -5.86 -13.49 -1.99
N VAL A 21 -4.97 -12.93 -2.80
CA VAL A 21 -5.22 -12.55 -4.19
C VAL A 21 -4.53 -13.48 -5.20
N GLY A 22 -3.96 -14.59 -4.73
CA GLY A 22 -3.35 -15.62 -5.59
C GLY A 22 -2.07 -15.16 -6.30
N TRP A 23 -1.36 -14.16 -5.76
CA TRP A 23 -0.08 -13.72 -6.31
C TRP A 23 1.03 -14.69 -5.95
N LYS A 24 2.12 -14.65 -6.72
CA LYS A 24 3.33 -15.41 -6.39
C LYS A 24 3.86 -14.91 -5.04
N SER A 25 4.01 -15.82 -4.09
CA SER A 25 4.54 -15.50 -2.77
C SER A 25 6.05 -15.22 -2.81
N TYR A 26 6.53 -14.49 -1.81
CA TYR A 26 7.92 -14.09 -1.61
C TYR A 26 8.44 -14.67 -0.29
N THR A 27 9.76 -14.79 -0.14
CA THR A 27 10.32 -15.16 1.16
C THR A 27 10.15 -14.02 2.16
N ARG A 28 10.14 -14.34 3.46
CA ARG A 28 10.07 -13.34 4.53
C ARG A 28 11.18 -12.29 4.40
N GLU A 29 12.41 -12.72 4.13
CA GLU A 29 13.57 -11.84 3.93
C GLU A 29 13.37 -10.86 2.75
N GLN A 30 12.78 -11.33 1.64
CA GLN A 30 12.47 -10.47 0.50
C GLN A 30 11.45 -9.40 0.88
N ILE A 31 10.42 -9.77 1.63
CA ILE A 31 9.36 -8.84 2.07
C ILE A 31 9.92 -7.84 3.08
N GLU A 32 10.68 -8.29 4.07
CA GLU A 32 11.36 -7.40 5.02
C GLU A 32 12.22 -6.36 4.28
N LYS A 33 13.01 -6.81 3.31
CA LYS A 33 13.83 -5.91 2.50
C LYS A 33 12.98 -4.96 1.66
N ALA A 34 11.88 -5.42 1.08
CA ALA A 34 10.97 -4.59 0.31
C ALA A 34 10.31 -3.50 1.18
N LEU A 35 9.83 -3.87 2.38
CA LEU A 35 9.22 -2.95 3.34
C LEU A 35 10.23 -1.91 3.84
N GLN A 36 11.48 -2.30 4.11
CA GLN A 36 12.56 -1.36 4.47
C GLN A 36 12.86 -0.31 3.39
N ASN A 37 12.66 -0.65 2.11
CA ASN A 37 12.94 0.24 0.97
C ASN A 37 11.66 0.88 0.39
N THR A 38 10.59 0.90 1.17
CA THR A 38 9.31 1.49 0.76
C THR A 38 9.30 2.98 1.01
N MET A 39 8.81 3.77 0.04
CA MET A 39 8.60 5.20 0.24
C MET A 39 7.35 5.46 1.06
N TYR A 40 6.22 4.93 0.59
CA TYR A 40 4.92 5.05 1.23
C TYR A 40 4.19 3.72 1.16
N MET A 41 3.46 3.41 2.23
CA MET A 41 2.60 2.24 2.35
C MET A 41 1.26 2.72 2.88
N VAL A 42 0.18 2.17 2.35
CA VAL A 42 -1.15 2.33 2.93
C VAL A 42 -1.78 0.93 3.07
N LYS A 43 -2.19 0.60 4.28
CA LYS A 43 -2.99 -0.56 4.63
C LYS A 43 -4.41 -0.10 4.95
N ALA A 44 -5.41 -0.76 4.40
CA ALA A 44 -6.81 -0.56 4.74
C ALA A 44 -7.33 -1.72 5.60
N THR A 45 -8.00 -1.38 6.69
CA THR A 45 -8.74 -2.34 7.52
C THR A 45 -10.23 -2.03 7.49
N VAL A 46 -11.04 -3.08 7.50
CA VAL A 46 -12.51 -3.03 7.52
C VAL A 46 -12.98 -3.77 8.75
N ASN A 47 -13.68 -3.09 9.65
CA ASN A 47 -14.16 -3.69 10.91
C ASN A 47 -13.03 -4.44 11.67
N GLY A 48 -11.82 -3.87 11.67
CA GLY A 48 -10.63 -4.45 12.31
C GLY A 48 -9.92 -5.57 11.53
N LYS A 49 -10.42 -5.95 10.34
CA LYS A 49 -9.78 -6.96 9.49
C LYS A 49 -8.97 -6.32 8.37
N LEU A 50 -7.80 -6.85 8.08
CA LEU A 50 -7.00 -6.46 6.91
C LEU A 50 -7.79 -6.69 5.63
N ALA A 51 -7.97 -5.62 4.84
CA ALA A 51 -8.83 -5.63 3.66
C ALA A 51 -8.09 -5.32 2.35
N GLY A 52 -7.04 -4.50 2.40
CA GLY A 52 -6.27 -4.16 1.21
C GLY A 52 -5.00 -3.39 1.53
N ILE A 53 -4.08 -3.37 0.60
CA ILE A 53 -2.80 -2.65 0.70
C ILE A 53 -2.47 -1.94 -0.61
N GLY A 54 -1.56 -0.98 -0.56
CA GLY A 54 -0.93 -0.37 -1.73
C GLY A 54 0.32 0.40 -1.34
N ARG A 55 1.36 0.28 -2.15
CA ARG A 55 2.72 0.73 -1.84
C ARG A 55 3.24 1.67 -2.91
N VAL A 56 4.20 2.50 -2.56
CA VAL A 56 4.95 3.37 -3.48
C VAL A 56 6.44 3.13 -3.29
N VAL A 57 7.14 3.00 -4.41
CA VAL A 57 8.61 2.90 -4.50
C VAL A 57 9.15 3.90 -5.53
N GLY A 58 10.41 4.27 -5.42
CA GLY A 58 10.99 5.33 -6.24
C GLY A 58 12.13 6.09 -5.55
N ASP A 59 12.31 7.35 -5.93
CA ASP A 59 13.46 8.18 -5.56
C ASP A 59 13.12 9.39 -4.66
N TYR A 60 11.88 9.47 -4.16
CA TYR A 60 11.35 10.64 -3.43
C TYR A 60 11.40 11.96 -4.21
N SER A 61 11.49 11.89 -5.54
CA SER A 61 11.64 13.04 -6.42
C SER A 61 10.92 12.82 -7.75
N ILE A 62 11.62 12.36 -8.78
CA ILE A 62 11.15 12.34 -10.16
C ILE A 62 10.27 11.11 -10.40
N VAL A 63 10.63 9.98 -9.80
CA VAL A 63 10.00 8.69 -10.07
C VAL A 63 9.27 8.19 -8.84
N CYS A 64 7.95 8.04 -8.96
CA CYS A 64 7.10 7.38 -7.98
C CYS A 64 6.26 6.31 -8.69
N ILE A 65 6.39 5.06 -8.27
CA ILE A 65 5.68 3.91 -8.84
C ILE A 65 4.73 3.36 -7.79
N LEU A 66 3.44 3.37 -8.11
CA LEU A 66 2.43 2.66 -7.34
C LEU A 66 2.59 1.15 -7.62
N THR A 67 2.75 0.37 -6.57
CA THR A 67 2.99 -1.08 -6.62
C THR A 67 2.23 -1.79 -5.51
N ASP A 68 2.11 -3.11 -5.61
CA ASP A 68 1.44 -3.97 -4.64
C ASP A 68 0.02 -3.50 -4.24
N ILE A 69 -0.74 -2.98 -5.20
CA ILE A 69 -2.14 -2.56 -4.96
C ILE A 69 -3.03 -3.79 -5.06
N CYS A 70 -3.54 -4.24 -3.92
CA CYS A 70 -4.48 -5.36 -3.88
C CYS A 70 -5.50 -5.21 -2.75
N VAL A 71 -6.70 -5.77 -2.98
CA VAL A 71 -7.82 -5.80 -2.05
C VAL A 71 -8.31 -7.23 -2.00
N LYS A 72 -8.53 -7.78 -0.80
CA LYS A 72 -8.99 -9.17 -0.68
C LYS A 72 -10.35 -9.35 -1.37
N PRO A 73 -10.63 -10.50 -2.01
CA PRO A 73 -11.85 -10.72 -2.78
C PRO A 73 -13.15 -10.32 -2.06
N GLU A 74 -13.29 -10.64 -0.78
CA GLU A 74 -14.46 -10.35 0.05
C GLU A 74 -14.69 -8.84 0.31
N PHE A 75 -13.68 -8.01 0.07
CA PHE A 75 -13.73 -6.56 0.27
C PHE A 75 -13.66 -5.76 -1.04
N GLN A 76 -13.63 -6.44 -2.20
CA GLN A 76 -13.62 -5.79 -3.51
C GLN A 76 -14.97 -5.12 -3.83
N CYS A 77 -14.97 -4.25 -4.85
CA CYS A 77 -16.14 -3.47 -5.31
C CYS A 77 -16.76 -2.53 -4.27
N GLN A 78 -16.05 -2.26 -3.17
CA GLN A 78 -16.51 -1.40 -2.06
C GLN A 78 -15.70 -0.07 -1.96
N GLY A 79 -14.98 0.29 -3.01
CA GLY A 79 -14.20 1.54 -3.08
C GLY A 79 -12.89 1.56 -2.28
N ILE A 80 -12.49 0.43 -1.69
CA ILE A 80 -11.26 0.34 -0.87
C ILE A 80 -10.00 0.60 -1.69
N GLY A 81 -9.90 -0.01 -2.88
CA GLY A 81 -8.75 0.22 -3.77
C GLY A 81 -8.60 1.71 -4.13
N LEU A 82 -9.73 2.40 -4.38
CA LEU A 82 -9.73 3.84 -4.63
C LEU A 82 -9.27 4.64 -3.40
N LYS A 83 -9.70 4.27 -2.18
CA LYS A 83 -9.26 4.92 -0.94
C LYS A 83 -7.74 4.77 -0.76
N ILE A 84 -7.20 3.58 -0.97
CA ILE A 84 -5.76 3.30 -0.87
C ILE A 84 -4.97 4.14 -1.87
N THR A 85 -5.34 4.10 -3.15
CA THR A 85 -4.59 4.82 -4.19
C THR A 85 -4.72 6.34 -4.06
N SER A 86 -5.87 6.84 -3.61
CA SER A 86 -6.06 8.27 -3.33
C SER A 86 -5.18 8.74 -2.18
N GLU A 87 -5.05 7.95 -1.11
CA GLU A 87 -4.18 8.31 0.02
C GLU A 87 -2.71 8.26 -0.39
N LEU A 88 -2.28 7.26 -1.16
CA LEU A 88 -0.91 7.21 -1.70
C LEU A 88 -0.60 8.41 -2.60
N LYS A 89 -1.54 8.79 -3.48
CA LYS A 89 -1.40 9.98 -4.32
C LYS A 89 -1.23 11.24 -3.47
N LYS A 90 -2.04 11.40 -2.43
CA LYS A 90 -1.94 12.53 -1.51
C LYS A 90 -0.57 12.57 -0.81
N LEU A 91 -0.06 11.43 -0.34
CA LEU A 91 1.28 11.35 0.27
C LEU A 91 2.37 11.81 -0.71
N ILE A 92 2.28 11.43 -2.00
CA ILE A 92 3.21 11.90 -3.03
C ILE A 92 3.08 13.42 -3.25
N GLU A 93 1.85 13.93 -3.37
CA GLU A 93 1.60 15.36 -3.58
C GLU A 93 2.15 16.23 -2.43
N ASP A 94 1.90 15.81 -1.19
CA ASP A 94 2.29 16.55 0.01
C ASP A 94 3.81 16.54 0.24
N ASN A 95 4.51 15.47 -0.13
CA ASN A 95 5.92 15.28 0.24
C ASN A 95 6.91 15.43 -0.92
N VAL A 96 6.48 15.18 -2.15
CA VAL A 96 7.35 15.20 -3.34
C VAL A 96 7.06 16.44 -4.19
N LEU A 97 5.79 16.69 -4.52
CA LEU A 97 5.41 17.74 -5.48
C LEU A 97 5.34 19.15 -4.87
N ALA A 98 5.32 19.26 -3.53
CA ALA A 98 5.30 20.55 -2.83
C ALA A 98 6.59 21.37 -3.00
N LYS A 99 7.71 20.75 -3.43
CA LYS A 99 8.98 21.44 -3.70
C LYS A 99 9.09 21.87 -5.16
N LYS A 100 8.15 22.68 -5.65
CA LYS A 100 8.31 23.32 -6.96
C LYS A 100 9.44 24.35 -6.89
N CYS A 101 10.50 24.15 -7.68
CA CYS A 101 11.39 25.25 -8.05
C CYS A 101 10.55 26.31 -8.76
N LYS A 102 10.59 27.55 -8.26
CA LYS A 102 10.05 28.71 -8.96
C LYS A 102 10.83 28.99 -10.23
#